data_AF-A0A556MH57-F1
#
_entry.id   AF-A0A556MH57-F1
#
_cell.length_a   1.000
_cell.length_b   1.000
_cell.length_c   1.000
_cell.angle_alpha   90.00
_cell.angle_beta   90.00
_cell.angle_gamma   90.00
#
_symmetry.space_group_name_H-M   'P 1'
#
loop_
_entity.id
_entity.type
_entity.pdbx_description
1 polymer ?
#
loop_
_entity_poly.entity_id
_entity_poly.type
_entity_poly.pdbx_seq_one_letter_code
_entity_poly.pdbx_strand_id
1 'polypeptide(L)' 'MKKTLGLIITLIGILIVVGSFVLTPDHALNAADSGSGISASAGLAYGGFIVFGIGIVLYISSLPLAGEKQQS' A
#
# COMPACT_ATOMS: atom_id res chain seq x y z
N MET A 1 8.67 -9.38 15.76
CA MET A 1 7.50 -8.45 15.87
C MET A 1 7.49 -7.41 14.76
N LYS A 2 8.54 -6.59 14.55
CA LYS A 2 8.56 -5.55 13.51
C LYS A 2 8.42 -6.08 12.06
N LYS A 3 9.07 -7.21 11.74
CA LYS A 3 8.92 -7.94 10.45
C LYS A 3 7.47 -8.31 10.14
N THR A 4 6.81 -8.97 11.09
CA THR A 4 5.42 -9.40 10.96
C THR A 4 4.48 -8.21 10.81
N LEU A 5 4.73 -7.12 11.55
CA LEU A 5 3.94 -5.89 11.46
C LEU A 5 4.05 -5.24 10.07
N GLY A 6 5.27 -5.06 9.55
CA GLY A 6 5.49 -4.52 8.21
C GLY A 6 4.82 -5.36 7.13
N LEU A 7 4.91 -6.69 7.25
CA LEU A 7 4.27 -7.62 6.31
C LEU A 7 2.73 -7.53 6.36
N ILE A 8 2.14 -7.42 7.55
CA ILE A 8 0.69 -7.24 7.72
C ILE A 8 0.23 -5.91 7.09
N ILE A 9 0.94 -4.81 7.36
CA ILE A 9 0.59 -3.49 6.80
C ILE A 9 0.70 -3.52 5.27
N THR A 10 1.72 -4.18 4.74
CA THR A 10 1.89 -4.37 3.29
C THR A 10 0.70 -5.13 2.71
N LEU A 11 0.29 -6.24 3.33
CA LEU A 11 -0.88 -7.02 2.91
C LEU A 11 -2.17 -6.21 2.94
N ILE A 12 -2.39 -5.42 3.99
CA ILE A 12 -3.57 -4.53 4.09
C ILE A 12 -3.56 -3.52 2.94
N GLY A 13 -2.42 -2.90 2.64
CA GLY A 13 -2.28 -1.99 1.51
C GLY A 13 -2.62 -2.65 0.17
N ILE A 14 -2.12 -3.88 -0.06
CA ILE A 14 -2.46 -4.65 -1.27
C ILE A 14 -3.96 -4.92 -1.35
N LEU A 15 -4.59 -5.35 -0.26
CA LEU A 15 -6.03 -5.65 -0.24
C LEU A 15 -6.88 -4.40 -0.51
N ILE A 16 -6.48 -3.24 0.03
CA ILE A 16 -7.18 -1.97 -0.25
C ILE A 16 -7.06 -1.59 -1.72
N VAL A 17 -5.84 -1.66 -2.29
CA VAL A 17 -5.62 -1.33 -3.70
C VAL A 17 -6.39 -2.28 -4.60
N VAL A 18 -6.21 -3.59 -4.44
CA VAL A 18 -6.89 -4.60 -5.26
C VAL A 18 -8.41 -4.49 -5.11
N GLY A 19 -8.91 -4.35 -3.88
CA GLY A 19 -10.34 -4.16 -3.62
C GLY A 19 -10.88 -2.91 -4.31
N SER A 20 -10.12 -1.81 -4.30
CA SER A 20 -10.52 -0.56 -4.96
C SER A 20 -10.61 -0.73 -6.48
N PHE A 21 -9.64 -1.41 -7.11
CA PHE A 21 -9.66 -1.64 -8.57
C PHE A 21 -10.69 -2.69 -9.01
N VAL A 22 -11.01 -3.69 -8.16
CA VAL A 22 -12.01 -4.71 -8.50
C VAL A 22 -13.44 -4.19 -8.32
N LEU A 23 -13.68 -3.35 -7.31
CA LEU A 23 -15.03 -2.90 -6.93
C LEU A 23 -15.40 -1.53 -7.51
N THR A 24 -14.45 -0.80 -8.09
CA THR A 24 -14.66 0.56 -8.61
C THR A 24 -14.52 0.60 -10.13
N PRO A 25 -15.46 1.22 -10.86
CA PRO A 25 -15.29 1.51 -12.28
C PRO A 25 -14.06 2.40 -12.55
N ASP A 26 -13.35 2.16 -13.66
CA ASP A 26 -12.08 2.85 -13.99
C ASP A 26 -12.20 4.39 -13.98
N HIS A 27 -13.29 4.93 -14.52
CA HIS A 27 -13.53 6.37 -14.59
C HIS A 27 -13.73 7.01 -13.19
N ALA A 28 -14.12 6.22 -12.18
CA ALA A 28 -14.27 6.71 -10.81
C ALA A 28 -12.94 6.71 -10.01
N LEU A 29 -11.85 6.18 -10.59
CA LEU A 29 -10.48 6.35 -10.08
C LEU A 29 -9.78 7.57 -10.70
N ASN A 30 -10.34 8.13 -11.77
CA ASN A 30 -9.86 9.35 -12.38
C ASN A 30 -10.20 10.56 -11.50
N ALA A 31 -9.16 11.20 -10.94
CA ALA A 31 -9.34 12.38 -10.10
C ALA A 31 -9.91 13.58 -10.87
N ALA A 32 -9.74 13.62 -12.20
CA ALA A 32 -10.21 14.73 -13.05
C ALA A 32 -11.70 14.63 -13.40
N ASP A 33 -12.29 13.43 -13.38
CA ASP A 33 -13.73 13.22 -13.67
C ASP A 33 -14.64 13.50 -12.48
N SER A 34 -14.05 13.72 -11.30
CA SER A 34 -14.84 13.92 -10.10
C SER A 34 -15.27 15.38 -10.00
N GLY A 35 -16.54 15.66 -10.32
CA GLY A 35 -17.13 17.00 -10.33
C GLY A 35 -17.06 17.79 -9.00
N SER A 36 -16.57 17.17 -7.92
CA SER A 36 -16.38 17.77 -6.59
C SER A 36 -14.99 17.54 -5.98
N GLY A 37 -13.97 17.17 -6.76
CA GLY A 37 -12.63 16.75 -6.26
C GLY A 37 -12.52 15.24 -6.06
N ILE A 38 -11.43 14.71 -5.46
CA ILE A 38 -11.15 13.26 -5.41
C ILE A 38 -12.36 12.44 -4.92
N SER A 39 -12.91 11.59 -5.79
CA SER A 39 -13.97 10.63 -5.41
C SER A 39 -13.52 9.72 -4.27
N ALA A 40 -14.43 9.33 -3.37
CA ALA A 40 -14.12 8.47 -2.22
C ALA A 40 -13.42 7.16 -2.62
N SER A 41 -13.78 6.61 -3.78
CA SER A 41 -13.15 5.42 -4.36
C SER A 41 -11.70 5.65 -4.81
N ALA A 42 -11.44 6.79 -5.45
CA ALA A 42 -10.09 7.21 -5.79
C ALA A 42 -9.25 7.45 -4.52
N GLY A 43 -9.84 8.08 -3.50
CA GLY A 43 -9.20 8.29 -2.19
C GLY A 43 -8.80 6.98 -1.51
N LEU A 44 -9.64 5.95 -1.55
CA LEU A 44 -9.32 4.62 -1.05
C LEU A 44 -8.17 3.97 -1.82
N ALA A 45 -8.16 4.06 -3.15
CA ALA A 45 -7.06 3.52 -3.96
C ALA A 45 -5.73 4.22 -3.64
N TYR A 46 -5.70 5.55 -3.64
CA TYR A 46 -4.49 6.32 -3.32
C TYR A 46 -4.03 6.13 -1.88
N GLY A 47 -4.96 6.09 -0.93
CA GLY A 47 -4.66 5.75 0.47
C GLY A 47 -4.08 4.33 0.61
N GLY A 48 -4.61 3.37 -0.14
CA GLY A 48 -4.08 2.01 -0.21
C GLY A 48 -2.63 1.95 -0.68
N PHE A 49 -2.26 2.73 -1.71
CA PHE A 49 -0.87 2.83 -2.17
C PHE A 49 0.06 3.40 -1.09
N ILE A 50 -0.39 4.39 -0.32
CA ILE A 50 0.39 4.94 0.81
C ILE A 50 0.59 3.88 1.89
N VAL A 51 -0.48 3.19 2.30
CA VAL A 51 -0.40 2.12 3.31
C VAL A 51 0.53 1.00 2.86
N PHE A 52 0.42 0.58 1.60
CA PHE A 52 1.32 -0.41 0.99
C PHE A 52 2.79 0.06 1.04
N GLY A 53 3.05 1.30 0.62
CA GLY A 53 4.39 1.88 0.62
C GLY A 53 5.01 1.94 2.02
N ILE A 54 4.25 2.36 3.02
CA ILE A 54 4.72 2.36 4.43
C ILE A 54 5.00 0.94 4.90
N GLY A 55 4.08 0.00 4.62
CA GLY A 55 4.23 -1.40 4.99
C GLY A 55 5.51 -2.02 4.46
N ILE A 56 5.80 -1.83 3.17
CA ILE A 56 6.96 -2.45 2.53
C ILE A 56 8.27 -1.81 3.02
N VAL A 57 8.30 -0.50 3.26
CA VAL A 57 9.44 0.18 3.87
C VAL A 57 9.72 -0.36 5.27
N LEU A 58 8.69 -0.50 6.11
CA LEU A 58 8.83 -1.08 7.45
C LEU A 58 9.30 -2.53 7.40
N TYR A 59 8.80 -3.31 6.43
CA TYR A 59 9.20 -4.69 6.25
C TYR A 59 10.67 -4.80 5.83
N ILE A 60 11.08 -4.12 4.75
CA ILE A 60 12.46 -4.14 4.24
C ILE A 60 13.45 -3.63 5.29
N SER A 61 13.12 -2.53 5.98
CA SER A 61 13.97 -1.95 7.04
C SER A 61 14.14 -2.88 8.23
N SER A 62 13.31 -3.92 8.36
CA SER A 62 13.41 -4.92 9.42
C SER A 62 14.15 -6.20 9.00
N LEU A 63 14.45 -6.36 7.70
CA LEU A 63 15.27 -7.46 7.20
C LEU A 63 16.76 -7.14 7.41
N PRO A 64 17.59 -8.14 7.77
CA PRO A 64 19.03 -7.95 7.76
C PRO A 64 19.47 -7.66 6.31
N LEU A 65 20.32 -6.67 6.10
CA LEU A 65 20.86 -6.41 4.77
C LEU A 65 21.63 -7.65 4.29
N ALA A 66 21.50 -7.97 3.00
CA ALA A 66 22.27 -9.04 2.37
C ALA A 66 23.77 -8.69 2.42
N GLY A 67 24.43 -9.11 3.50
CA GLY A 67 25.83 -8.79 3.83
C GLY A 67 26.15 -8.85 5.33
N GLU A 68 25.16 -8.60 6.20
CA GLU A 68 25.39 -8.53 7.67
C GLU A 68 25.56 -9.90 8.34
N LYS A 69 25.18 -11.00 7.67
CA LYS A 69 25.24 -12.37 8.21
C LYS A 69 26.56 -13.11 7.96
N GLN A 70 27.59 -12.47 7.40
CA GLN A 70 28.90 -13.09 7.15
C GLN A 70 29.98 -12.64 8.15
N GLN A 71 29.65 -11.82 9.15
CA GLN A 71 30.56 -11.43 10.23
C GLN A 71 29.86 -11.50 11.58
N SER A 72 29.61 -12.69 12.09
CA SER A 72 29.50 -12.98 13.53
C SER A 72 29.59 -14.48 13.76
#